data_AF-A0A3B8JK94-F1
#
_entry.id   AF-A0A3B8JK94-F1
#
_cell.length_a   1.000
_cell.length_b   1.000
_cell.length_c   1.000
_cell.angle_alpha   90.00
_cell.angle_beta   90.00
_cell.angle_gamma   90.00
#
_symmetry.space_group_name_H-M   'P 1'
#
loop_
_entity.id
_entity.type
_entity.pdbx_description
1 polymer ?
#
loop_
_entity_poly.entity_id
_entity_poly.type
_entity_poly.pdbx_seq_one_letter_code
_entity_poly.pdbx_strand_id
1 'polypeptide(L)' 'GLLDLGYAAFFAIGAYTTGLLSSPQLNIEWNFWLVLPIAAAVAALFGVILGSPTLRLRGDYLAIV' A
#
# COMPACT_ATOMS: atom_id res chain seq x y z
N GLY A 1 11.26 12.55 -7.96
CA GLY A 1 11.94 11.29 -7.63
C GLY A 1 11.27 10.57 -6.48
N LEU A 2 11.46 11.02 -5.25
CA LEU A 2 10.96 10.33 -4.05
C LEU A 2 9.42 10.22 -3.97
N LEU A 3 8.69 11.23 -4.43
CA LEU A 3 7.21 11.22 -4.47
C LEU A 3 6.66 10.23 -5.51
N ASP A 4 7.44 9.97 -6.58
CA ASP A 4 7.12 8.99 -7.62
C ASP A 4 7.33 7.55 -7.14
N LEU A 5 8.41 7.32 -6.38
CA LEU A 5 8.69 6.02 -5.74
C LEU A 5 7.61 5.63 -4.73
N GLY A 6 7.08 6.60 -3.98
CA GLY A 6 5.95 6.38 -3.07
C GLY A 6 4.70 5.91 -3.82
N TYR A 7 4.34 6.59 -4.91
CA TYR A 7 3.20 6.19 -5.75
C TYR A 7 3.40 4.78 -6.33
N ALA A 8 4.58 4.47 -6.87
CA ALA A 8 4.91 3.15 -7.39
C ALA A 8 4.84 2.04 -6.31
N ALA A 9 5.29 2.32 -5.09
CA ALA A 9 5.24 1.37 -3.98
C ALA A 9 3.79 1.05 -3.56
N PHE A 10 2.92 2.06 -3.43
CA PHE A 10 1.50 1.85 -3.12
C PHE A 10 0.77 1.11 -4.24
N PHE A 11 1.10 1.43 -5.50
CA PHE A 11 0.56 0.74 -6.66
C PHE A 11 0.94 -0.75 -6.68
N ALA A 12 2.21 -1.07 -6.39
CA ALA A 12 2.68 -2.45 -6.33
C ALA A 12 1.99 -3.26 -5.23
N ILE A 13 1.78 -2.67 -4.04
CA ILE A 13 1.08 -3.33 -2.92
C ILE A 13 -0.37 -3.66 -3.31
N GLY A 14 -1.08 -2.71 -3.92
CA GLY A 14 -2.45 -2.91 -4.41
C GLY A 14 -2.53 -4.01 -5.46
N ALA A 15 -1.69 -3.93 -6.50
CA ALA A 15 -1.65 -4.90 -7.59
C ALA A 15 -1.33 -6.33 -7.11
N TYR A 16 -0.36 -6.47 -6.20
CA TYR A 16 0.00 -7.76 -5.60
C TYR A 16 -1.16 -8.33 -4.79
N THR A 17 -1.83 -7.50 -3.98
CA THR A 17 -3.00 -7.92 -3.18
C THR A 17 -4.14 -8.38 -4.09
N THR A 18 -4.45 -7.62 -5.15
CA THR A 18 -5.49 -8.01 -6.11
C THR A 18 -5.14 -9.30 -6.86
N GLY A 19 -3.87 -9.48 -7.25
CA GLY A 19 -3.42 -10.66 -7.98
C GLY A 19 -3.38 -11.93 -7.13
N LEU A 20 -3.10 -11.78 -5.82
CA LEU A 20 -3.14 -12.88 -4.86
C LEU A 20 -4.58 -13.30 -4.55
N LEU A 21 -5.50 -12.35 -4.37
CA LEU A 21 -6.90 -12.63 -4.04
C LEU A 21 -7.72 -13.11 -5.25
N SER A 22 -7.38 -12.64 -6.45
CA SER A 22 -8.01 -13.09 -7.70
C SER A 22 -7.32 -14.33 -8.30
N SER A 23 -6.30 -14.86 -7.64
CA SER A 23 -5.53 -16.01 -8.11
C SER A 23 -6.27 -17.33 -7.88
N PRO A 24 -6.30 -18.24 -8.87
CA PRO A 24 -6.84 -19.60 -8.71
C PRO A 24 -6.15 -20.44 -7.62
N GLN A 25 -4.95 -20.03 -7.19
CA GLN A 25 -4.15 -20.69 -6.16
C GLN A 25 -4.89 -20.82 -4.82
N LEU A 26 -5.83 -19.91 -4.54
CA LEU A 26 -6.64 -19.96 -3.32
C LEU A 26 -7.96 -20.70 -3.49
N ASN A 27 -8.29 -21.23 -4.69
CA ASN A 27 -9.57 -21.88 -5.02
C ASN A 27 -10.82 -21.06 -4.65
N ILE A 28 -10.66 -19.75 -4.43
CA ILE A 28 -11.75 -18.84 -4.14
C ILE A 28 -11.65 -17.73 -5.18
N GLU A 29 -12.54 -17.76 -6.16
CA GLU A 29 -12.74 -16.64 -7.07
C GLU A 29 -13.47 -15.54 -6.28
N TRP A 30 -12.71 -14.75 -5.51
CA TRP A 30 -13.28 -13.62 -4.80
C TRP A 30 -13.81 -12.61 -5.83
N ASN A 31 -15.07 -12.21 -5.68
CA ASN A 31 -15.67 -11.22 -6.56
C ASN A 31 -14.81 -9.95 -6.57
N PHE A 32 -14.46 -9.45 -7.76
CA PHE A 32 -13.65 -8.25 -7.95
C PHE A 32 -14.10 -7.07 -7.07
N TRP A 33 -15.41 -6.92 -6.89
CA TRP A 33 -16.01 -5.88 -6.04
C TRP A 33 -15.67 -6.00 -4.55
N LEU A 34 -15.37 -7.21 -4.05
CA LEU A 34 -14.88 -7.45 -2.69
C LEU A 34 -13.36 -7.32 -2.60
N VAL A 35 -12.64 -7.72 -3.65
CA VAL A 35 -11.18 -7.60 -3.69
C VAL A 35 -10.73 -6.14 -3.69
N LEU A 36 -11.49 -5.25 -4.33
CA LEU A 36 -11.18 -3.82 -4.44
C LEU A 36 -11.09 -3.11 -3.07
N PRO A 37 -12.09 -3.18 -2.17
CA PRO A 37 -11.98 -2.59 -0.84
C PRO A 37 -10.92 -3.29 0.03
N ILE A 38 -10.67 -4.59 -0.14
CA ILE A 38 -9.61 -5.30 0.59
C ILE A 38 -8.23 -4.80 0.16
N ALA A 39 -7.98 -4.69 -1.14
CA ALA A 39 -6.73 -4.16 -1.67
C ALA A 39 -6.52 -2.70 -1.23
N ALA A 40 -7.57 -1.88 -1.23
CA ALA A 40 -7.53 -0.52 -0.72
C ALA A 40 -7.22 -0.48 0.78
N ALA A 41 -7.83 -1.35 1.59
CA ALA A 41 -7.56 -1.45 3.01
C ALA A 41 -6.12 -1.87 3.31
N VAL A 42 -5.59 -2.85 2.57
CA VAL A 42 -4.19 -3.29 2.70
C VAL A 42 -3.24 -2.16 2.33
N ALA A 43 -3.45 -1.49 1.20
CA ALA A 43 -2.65 -0.35 0.79
C ALA A 43 -2.69 0.80 1.82
N ALA A 44 -3.87 1.09 2.38
CA ALA A 44 -4.03 2.09 3.44
C ALA A 44 -3.31 1.69 4.73
N LEU A 45 -3.32 0.41 5.10
CA LEU A 45 -2.68 -0.09 6.31
C LEU A 45 -1.15 0.02 6.20
N PHE A 46 -0.57 -0.39 5.07
CA PHE A 46 0.84 -0.15 4.77
C PHE A 46 1.17 1.35 4.67
N GLY A 47 0.26 2.16 4.12
CA GLY A 47 0.40 3.61 4.06
C GLY A 47 0.40 4.28 5.43
N VAL A 48 -0.38 3.79 6.39
CA VAL A 48 -0.38 4.28 7.76
C VAL A 48 0.88 3.83 8.50
N ILE A 49 1.33 2.59 8.29
CA ILE A 49 2.57 2.08 8.90
C ILE A 49 3.79 2.85 8.38
N LEU A 50 3.88 3.14 7.09
CA LEU A 50 4.98 3.91 6.49
C LEU A 50 4.81 5.43 6.67
N GLY A 51 3.57 5.91 6.72
CA GLY A 51 3.22 7.31 6.90
C GLY A 51 3.36 7.80 8.34
N SER A 52 3.12 6.93 9.33
CA SER A 52 3.24 7.28 10.75
C SER A 52 4.67 7.63 11.20
N PRO A 53 5.77 6.95 10.80
CA PRO A 53 7.12 7.38 11.12
C PRO A 53 7.51 8.65 10.35
N THR A 54 7.02 8.84 9.13
CA THR A 54 7.33 10.06 8.35
C THR A 54 6.66 11.30 8.94
N LEU A 55 5.44 11.18 9.49
CA LEU A 55 4.76 12.28 10.16
C LEU A 55 5.41 12.67 11.50
N ARG A 56 6.12 11.72 12.15
CA ARG A 56 6.87 11.95 13.41
C ARG A 56 8.19 12.70 13.23
N LEU A 57 8.61 13.00 12.00
CA LEU A 57 9.84 13.74 11.69
C LEU A 57 9.64 15.26 11.56
N ARG A 58 8.71 15.85 12.31
CA ARG A 58 8.58 17.32 12.42
C ARG A 58 9.39 17.83 13.61
N GLY A 59 10.53 18.46 13.33
CA GLY A 59 11.31 19.15 14.36
C GLY A 59 12.75 19.44 13.94
N ASP A 60 13.64 18.46 14.06
CA ASP A 60 15.11 18.69 13.93
C ASP A 60 15.80 17.88 12.81
N TYR A 61 15.15 16.89 12.20
CA TYR A 61 15.77 16.06 11.15
C TYR A 61 15.48 16.55 9.72
N LEU A 62 14.83 17.71 9.57
CA LEU A 62 14.55 18.34 8.26
C LEU A 62 15.71 19.20 7.75
N ALA A 63 16.70 19.49 8.59
CA ALA A 63 17.89 20.27 8.22
C ALA A 63 19.12 19.39 7.91
N ILE A 64 19.01 18.06 8.03
CA ILE A 64 20.14 17.13 7.95
C ILE A 64 20.06 16.12 6.79
N VAL A 65 19.02 16.17 5.96
CA VAL A 65 18.90 15.41 4.68
C VAL A 65 18.19 16.25 3.63
#